data_AF-A0A936DZI3-F1
#
_entry.id   AF-A0A936DZI3-F1
#
_cell.length_a   1.000
_cell.length_b   1.000
_cell.length_c   1.000
_cell.angle_alpha   90.00
_cell.angle_beta   90.00
_cell.angle_gamma   90.00
#
_symmetry.space_group_name_H-M   'P 1'
#
loop_
_entity.id
_entity.type
_entity.pdbx_description
1 polymer ?
#
loop_
_entity_poly.entity_id
_entity_poly.type
_entity_poly.pdbx_seq_one_letter_code
_entity_poly.pdbx_strand_id
1 'polypeptide(L)'
;MSYGYWKPYVPVARRRAQTAKAITKAKKAGADMRPVRIEGRTIARTFWGKAWCTNLEAYSDFENRLPRGRTYVRNGSVIDLKIEPGKVRALVVGSSLYKIEIGIAAVPDARWKSLTRECTGSIASLVELLQGKFSNAVMERICQPKTGLFPAPADIRLDCSCPDWATMCKHVAAVLYGVGARLDAQPELLFTLRQVDASDLVTQATQLSVKTGKKPARGKVLDDSRLAEVFGIEMDVPEVLPDTKKKPATRRTKPATAALKKPARASAKKKVVVATKKKNSRPRKEGMQLGVAPATGRKSVNSATGKRASRHSTPITPAQTKRKKAQT
;
A
#
# COMPACT_ATOMS: atom_id res chain seq x y z
N MET A 1 50.02 -3.58 -11.64
CA MET A 1 48.72 -3.75 -10.96
C MET A 1 48.38 -2.43 -10.24
N SER A 2 47.33 -1.72 -10.64
CA SER A 2 47.00 -0.40 -10.08
C SER A 2 46.03 -0.51 -8.89
N TYR A 3 46.55 -0.64 -7.68
CA TYR A 3 45.76 -0.54 -6.46
C TYR A 3 45.35 0.91 -6.18
N GLY A 4 44.14 1.14 -5.65
CA GLY A 4 43.79 2.36 -4.92
C GLY A 4 43.02 3.48 -5.64
N TYR A 5 42.68 3.39 -6.93
CA TYR A 5 41.97 4.49 -7.61
C TYR A 5 40.48 4.58 -7.24
N TRP A 6 40.18 5.29 -6.16
CA TRP A 6 38.80 5.55 -5.73
C TRP A 6 38.07 6.42 -6.75
N LYS A 7 36.93 5.95 -7.28
CA LYS A 7 36.22 6.69 -8.34
C LYS A 7 35.71 8.04 -7.80
N PRO A 8 35.98 9.17 -8.48
CA PRO A 8 35.61 10.49 -7.99
C PRO A 8 34.10 10.63 -7.82
N TYR A 9 33.69 11.43 -6.83
CA TYR A 9 32.27 11.64 -6.53
C TYR A 9 31.52 12.24 -7.74
N VAL A 10 30.47 11.55 -8.18
CA VAL A 10 29.59 12.02 -9.27
C VAL A 10 28.41 12.79 -8.67
N PRO A 11 28.29 14.12 -8.86
CA PRO A 11 27.21 14.93 -8.30
C PRO A 11 25.84 14.52 -8.84
N VAL A 12 24.79 14.75 -8.04
CA VAL A 12 23.39 14.38 -8.39
C VAL A 12 22.94 15.02 -9.70
N ALA A 13 23.29 16.28 -9.96
CA ALA A 13 22.98 16.96 -11.22
C ALA A 13 23.59 16.25 -12.45
N ARG A 14 24.84 15.77 -12.35
CA ARG A 14 25.51 15.01 -13.42
C ARG A 14 24.82 13.66 -13.66
N ARG A 15 24.35 12.98 -12.60
CA ARG A 15 23.55 11.74 -12.72
C ARG A 15 22.20 12.01 -13.39
N ARG A 16 21.47 13.05 -12.97
CA ARG A 16 20.20 13.47 -13.59
C ARG A 16 20.37 13.82 -15.07
N ALA A 17 21.48 14.47 -15.45
CA ALA A 17 21.82 14.73 -16.85
C ALA A 17 22.14 13.43 -17.64
N GLN A 18 22.84 12.47 -17.02
CA GLN A 18 23.09 11.15 -17.63
C GLN A 18 21.80 10.35 -17.81
N THR A 19 20.93 10.30 -16.79
CA THR A 19 19.54 9.79 -16.87
C THR A 19 18.78 10.42 -18.04
N ALA A 20 18.75 11.75 -18.13
CA ALA A 20 18.02 12.46 -19.17
C ALA A 20 18.53 12.12 -20.58
N LYS A 21 19.87 12.04 -20.76
CA LYS A 21 20.49 11.59 -22.02
C LYS A 21 20.20 10.13 -22.35
N ALA A 22 20.11 9.25 -21.35
CA ALA A 22 19.70 7.86 -21.54
C ALA A 22 18.23 7.74 -21.98
N ILE A 23 17.31 8.47 -21.32
CA ILE A 23 15.89 8.52 -21.69
C ILE A 23 15.71 9.07 -23.10
N THR A 24 16.38 10.17 -23.48
CA THR A 24 16.24 10.73 -24.84
C THR A 24 16.85 9.83 -25.91
N LYS A 25 17.98 9.15 -25.64
CA LYS A 25 18.52 8.12 -26.55
C LYS A 25 17.54 6.95 -26.71
N ALA A 26 16.96 6.46 -25.62
CA ALA A 26 16.02 5.34 -25.65
C ALA A 26 14.71 5.69 -26.39
N LYS A 27 14.15 6.90 -26.17
CA LYS A 27 12.98 7.39 -26.90
C LYS A 27 13.27 7.57 -28.41
N LYS A 28 14.46 8.05 -28.78
CA LYS A 28 14.90 8.10 -30.19
C LYS A 28 15.06 6.71 -30.83
N ALA A 29 15.20 5.66 -30.03
CA ALA A 29 15.22 4.26 -30.48
C ALA A 29 13.83 3.58 -30.37
N GLY A 30 12.73 4.36 -30.31
CA GLY A 30 11.35 3.84 -30.33
C GLY A 30 10.85 3.22 -29.02
N ALA A 31 11.65 3.22 -27.95
CA ALA A 31 11.26 2.55 -26.71
C ALA A 31 10.32 3.41 -25.83
N ASP A 32 9.14 2.88 -25.49
CA ASP A 32 8.36 3.39 -24.35
C ASP A 32 9.20 3.26 -23.06
N MET A 33 9.40 4.38 -22.39
CA MET A 33 10.23 4.52 -21.20
C MET A 33 9.39 5.16 -20.11
N ARG A 34 9.15 4.39 -19.03
CA ARG A 34 8.32 4.78 -17.89
C ARG A 34 9.21 5.09 -16.68
N PRO A 35 9.94 6.22 -16.67
CA PRO A 35 10.83 6.57 -15.57
C PRO A 35 10.07 6.73 -14.26
N VAL A 36 10.78 6.56 -13.14
CA VAL A 36 10.29 6.93 -11.82
C VAL A 36 10.77 8.34 -11.50
N ARG A 37 9.83 9.26 -11.28
CA ARG A 37 10.10 10.63 -10.85
C ARG A 37 9.67 10.78 -9.40
N ILE A 38 10.57 11.21 -8.54
CA ILE A 38 10.30 11.50 -7.12
C ILE A 38 10.66 12.95 -6.86
N GLU A 39 9.70 13.68 -6.29
CA GLU A 39 9.83 15.09 -5.97
C GLU A 39 10.14 15.28 -4.48
N GLY A 40 11.15 16.09 -4.18
CA GLY A 40 11.63 16.29 -2.81
C GLY A 40 12.30 15.05 -2.20
N ARG A 41 11.98 14.75 -0.93
CA ARG A 41 12.64 13.72 -0.11
C ARG A 41 11.78 12.47 0.12
N THR A 42 10.46 12.58 -0.02
CA THR A 42 9.50 11.51 0.29
C THR A 42 9.34 10.59 -0.91
N ILE A 43 9.55 9.27 -0.74
CA ILE A 43 9.49 8.30 -1.84
C ILE A 43 8.04 7.94 -2.19
N ALA A 44 7.18 7.79 -1.17
CA ALA A 44 5.77 7.49 -1.33
C ALA A 44 4.92 8.28 -0.30
N ARG A 45 3.72 8.70 -0.72
CA ARG A 45 2.85 9.67 -0.05
C ARG A 45 1.49 9.08 0.30
N THR A 46 0.94 8.20 -0.53
CA THR A 46 -0.33 7.49 -0.29
C THR A 46 -0.15 6.33 0.69
N PHE A 47 -1.23 5.67 1.08
CA PHE A 47 -1.16 4.44 1.87
C PHE A 47 -0.39 3.33 1.13
N TRP A 48 -0.77 3.01 -0.11
CA TRP A 48 -0.24 1.86 -0.85
C TRP A 48 1.27 1.93 -1.04
N GLY A 49 1.78 3.07 -1.51
CA GLY A 49 3.21 3.28 -1.70
C GLY A 49 4.00 3.27 -0.39
N LYS A 50 3.45 3.83 0.70
CA LYS A 50 4.07 3.79 2.04
C LYS A 50 4.13 2.37 2.58
N ALA A 51 3.00 1.67 2.61
CA ALA A 51 2.89 0.31 3.13
C ALA A 51 3.84 -0.65 2.39
N TRP A 52 3.93 -0.53 1.05
CA TRP A 52 4.89 -1.28 0.25
C TRP A 52 6.35 -1.01 0.67
N CYS A 53 6.71 0.26 0.89
CA CYS A 53 8.04 0.62 1.39
C CYS A 53 8.30 0.11 2.81
N THR A 54 7.32 0.14 3.71
CA THR A 54 7.43 -0.40 5.07
C THR A 54 7.63 -1.92 5.05
N ASN A 55 6.87 -2.65 4.22
CA ASN A 55 7.02 -4.09 4.04
C ASN A 55 8.41 -4.47 3.48
N LEU A 56 8.93 -3.70 2.51
CA LEU A 56 10.31 -3.85 2.02
C LEU A 56 11.36 -3.57 3.11
N GLU A 57 11.08 -2.61 4.00
CA GLU A 57 11.98 -2.19 5.08
C GLU A 57 11.95 -3.11 6.30
N ALA A 58 10.91 -3.95 6.45
CA ALA A 58 10.83 -5.00 7.46
C ALA A 58 11.70 -6.24 7.15
N TYR A 59 12.40 -6.26 6.02
CA TYR A 59 13.30 -7.34 5.62
C TYR A 59 14.73 -7.05 6.10
N SER A 60 15.08 -7.54 7.30
CA SER A 60 16.39 -7.41 7.98
C SER A 60 17.59 -7.56 7.06
N ASP A 61 17.55 -8.58 6.21
CA ASP A 61 18.66 -9.01 5.34
C ASP A 61 19.05 -7.93 4.31
N PHE A 62 18.15 -6.96 4.06
CA PHE A 62 18.32 -5.92 3.06
C PHE A 62 18.66 -4.55 3.64
N GLU A 63 18.51 -4.31 4.95
CA GLU A 63 18.64 -2.99 5.60
C GLU A 63 19.90 -2.23 5.15
N ASN A 64 21.06 -2.88 5.19
CA ASN A 64 22.36 -2.31 4.82
C ASN A 64 22.48 -1.90 3.33
N ARG A 65 21.57 -2.37 2.46
CA ARG A 65 21.53 -2.09 1.02
C ARG A 65 20.48 -1.02 0.68
N LEU A 66 19.38 -0.95 1.43
CA LEU A 66 18.23 -0.06 1.18
C LEU A 66 18.58 1.45 1.10
N PRO A 67 19.41 2.08 1.97
CA PRO A 67 19.75 3.50 1.89
C PRO A 67 20.36 3.93 0.54
N ARG A 68 21.16 3.05 -0.08
CA ARG A 68 21.74 3.28 -1.41
C ARG A 68 20.67 3.22 -2.50
N GLY A 69 19.71 2.29 -2.39
CA GLY A 69 18.53 2.23 -3.26
C GLY A 69 17.65 3.48 -3.15
N ARG A 70 17.28 3.90 -1.93
CA ARG A 70 16.55 5.15 -1.65
C ARG A 70 17.23 6.37 -2.30
N THR A 71 18.57 6.39 -2.33
CA THR A 71 19.36 7.46 -2.98
C THR A 71 19.28 7.41 -4.51
N TYR A 72 19.35 6.23 -5.12
CA TYR A 72 19.29 6.08 -6.59
C TYR A 72 17.90 6.50 -7.12
N VAL A 73 16.81 6.05 -6.49
CA VAL A 73 15.46 6.38 -6.96
C VAL A 73 15.13 7.89 -6.81
N ARG A 74 15.48 8.53 -5.68
CA ARG A 74 15.34 10.00 -5.48
C ARG A 74 16.18 10.83 -6.45
N ASN A 75 17.30 10.28 -6.94
CA ASN A 75 18.13 10.92 -7.95
C ASN A 75 17.58 10.75 -9.38
N GLY A 76 16.47 10.01 -9.57
CA GLY A 76 15.93 9.69 -10.89
C GLY A 76 16.81 8.69 -11.65
N SER A 77 17.46 7.74 -10.97
CA SER A 77 18.30 6.74 -11.64
C SER A 77 17.50 5.65 -12.36
N VAL A 78 16.21 5.47 -12.05
CA VAL A 78 15.33 4.48 -12.68
C VAL A 78 14.66 5.09 -13.91
N ILE A 79 15.15 4.75 -15.12
CA ILE A 79 14.70 5.33 -16.39
C ILE A 79 13.50 4.62 -17.00
N ASP A 80 13.29 3.37 -16.64
CA ASP A 80 12.12 2.57 -17.00
C ASP A 80 11.74 1.69 -15.80
N LEU A 81 10.45 1.59 -15.51
CA LEU A 81 9.88 0.67 -14.55
C LEU A 81 8.49 0.27 -15.03
N LYS A 82 8.37 -1.01 -15.41
CA LYS A 82 7.15 -1.65 -15.89
C LYS A 82 6.76 -2.75 -14.91
N ILE A 83 5.50 -2.74 -14.50
CA ILE A 83 4.90 -3.76 -13.66
C ILE A 83 4.03 -4.63 -14.56
N GLU A 84 4.30 -5.93 -14.54
CA GLU A 84 3.72 -6.99 -15.35
C GLU A 84 3.13 -8.06 -14.39
N PRO A 85 2.22 -8.94 -14.84
CA PRO A 85 1.67 -9.98 -13.97
C PRO A 85 2.76 -10.89 -13.37
N GLY A 86 2.95 -10.86 -12.05
CA GLY A 86 4.00 -11.61 -11.35
C GLY A 86 5.43 -11.10 -11.56
N LYS A 87 5.62 -9.91 -12.15
CA LYS A 87 6.95 -9.47 -12.62
C LYS A 87 7.13 -7.94 -12.64
N VAL A 88 8.33 -7.46 -12.32
CA VAL A 88 8.74 -6.07 -12.54
C VAL A 88 10.01 -6.05 -13.39
N ARG A 89 9.96 -5.30 -14.50
CA ARG A 89 11.10 -5.04 -15.39
C ARG A 89 11.52 -3.59 -15.23
N ALA A 90 12.82 -3.34 -15.09
CA ALA A 90 13.32 -1.98 -14.94
C ALA A 90 14.71 -1.77 -15.52
N LEU A 91 15.01 -0.49 -15.80
CA LEU A 91 16.30 -0.03 -16.29
C LEU A 91 16.85 1.04 -15.34
N VAL A 92 18.07 0.84 -14.83
CA VAL A 92 18.70 1.73 -13.86
C VAL A 92 20.05 2.24 -14.37
N VAL A 93 20.21 3.56 -14.40
CA VAL A 93 21.46 4.25 -14.74
C VAL A 93 22.33 4.37 -13.49
N GLY A 94 23.47 3.69 -13.50
CA GLY A 94 24.54 3.79 -12.50
C GLY A 94 25.87 4.17 -13.16
N SER A 95 26.90 3.36 -12.94
CA SER A 95 28.16 3.44 -13.71
C SER A 95 28.05 2.84 -15.12
N SER A 96 26.98 2.10 -15.39
CA SER A 96 26.51 1.66 -16.71
C SER A 96 24.97 1.67 -16.68
N LEU A 97 24.33 1.30 -17.79
CA LEU A 97 22.91 0.96 -17.80
C LEU A 97 22.74 -0.50 -17.34
N TYR A 98 21.97 -0.72 -16.28
CA TYR A 98 21.68 -2.05 -15.75
C TYR A 98 20.23 -2.45 -16.03
N LYS A 99 20.04 -3.71 -16.43
CA LYS A 99 18.74 -4.39 -16.50
C LYS A 99 18.43 -5.01 -15.14
N ILE A 100 17.23 -4.78 -14.63
CA ILE A 100 16.73 -5.36 -13.37
C ILE A 100 15.46 -6.15 -13.74
N GLU A 101 15.38 -7.37 -13.24
CA GLU A 101 14.19 -8.22 -13.36
C GLU A 101 13.84 -8.76 -11.96
N ILE A 102 12.59 -8.57 -11.55
CA ILE A 102 12.10 -9.00 -10.24
C ILE A 102 10.87 -9.87 -10.47
N GLY A 103 10.96 -11.15 -10.13
CA GLY A 103 9.81 -12.05 -10.09
C GLY A 103 9.13 -11.97 -8.73
N ILE A 104 7.80 -11.90 -8.72
CA ILE A 104 6.99 -11.93 -7.50
C ILE A 104 5.92 -13.02 -7.66
N ALA A 105 5.86 -13.95 -6.71
CA ALA A 105 4.91 -15.06 -6.76
C ALA A 105 3.46 -14.56 -6.72
N ALA A 106 2.57 -15.23 -7.46
CA ALA A 106 1.12 -15.05 -7.35
C ALA A 106 0.65 -15.23 -5.90
N VAL A 107 -0.52 -14.69 -5.56
CA VAL A 107 -1.20 -15.07 -4.30
C VAL A 107 -1.82 -16.45 -4.50
N PRO A 108 -1.57 -17.44 -3.61
CA PRO A 108 -2.23 -18.74 -3.70
C PRO A 108 -3.76 -18.61 -3.53
N ASP A 109 -4.54 -19.26 -4.40
CA ASP A 109 -6.01 -19.28 -4.40
C ASP A 109 -6.66 -19.31 -3.02
N ALA A 110 -6.22 -20.22 -2.15
CA ALA A 110 -6.78 -20.37 -0.81
C ALA A 110 -6.58 -19.11 0.05
N ARG A 111 -5.42 -18.44 -0.07
CA ARG A 111 -5.12 -17.18 0.60
C ARG A 111 -5.99 -16.05 0.02
N TRP A 112 -6.15 -16.00 -1.30
CA TRP A 112 -7.00 -14.98 -1.96
C TRP A 112 -8.47 -15.13 -1.57
N LYS A 113 -9.01 -16.36 -1.60
CA LYS A 113 -10.38 -16.69 -1.20
C LYS A 113 -10.62 -16.40 0.28
N SER A 114 -9.63 -16.61 1.15
CA SER A 114 -9.72 -16.22 2.58
C SER A 114 -9.74 -14.70 2.76
N LEU A 115 -8.74 -14.00 2.20
CA LEU A 115 -8.65 -12.54 2.30
C LEU A 115 -9.90 -11.84 1.75
N THR A 116 -10.45 -12.33 0.63
CA THR A 116 -11.68 -11.81 0.04
C THR A 116 -12.86 -11.99 0.99
N ARG A 117 -13.04 -13.19 1.58
CA ARG A 117 -14.07 -13.46 2.59
C ARG A 117 -13.92 -12.56 3.83
N GLU A 118 -12.70 -12.34 4.28
CA GLU A 118 -12.40 -11.53 5.47
C GLU A 118 -12.65 -10.02 5.24
N CYS A 119 -12.37 -9.51 4.04
CA CYS A 119 -12.67 -8.12 3.65
C CYS A 119 -14.12 -7.91 3.17
N THR A 120 -14.91 -8.97 3.03
CA THR A 120 -16.28 -8.91 2.50
C THR A 120 -17.16 -7.99 3.34
N GLY A 121 -17.92 -7.11 2.68
CA GLY A 121 -18.78 -6.11 3.35
C GLY A 121 -18.04 -4.92 3.96
N SER A 122 -16.70 -4.95 4.02
CA SER A 122 -15.87 -3.84 4.52
C SER A 122 -15.34 -2.92 3.41
N ILE A 123 -15.57 -3.30 2.15
CA ILE A 123 -15.13 -2.63 0.92
C ILE A 123 -16.38 -2.32 0.11
N ALA A 124 -16.79 -1.05 0.06
CA ALA A 124 -18.02 -0.63 -0.63
C ALA A 124 -17.80 -0.31 -2.11
N SER A 125 -16.60 0.15 -2.49
CA SER A 125 -16.26 0.52 -3.87
C SER A 125 -14.81 0.21 -4.23
N LEU A 126 -14.59 -0.25 -5.47
CA LEU A 126 -13.25 -0.41 -6.06
C LEU A 126 -12.49 0.93 -6.09
N VAL A 127 -13.19 2.05 -6.29
CA VAL A 127 -12.58 3.39 -6.33
C VAL A 127 -12.02 3.77 -4.95
N GLU A 128 -12.71 3.40 -3.87
CA GLU A 128 -12.25 3.64 -2.49
C GLU A 128 -11.07 2.73 -2.12
N LEU A 129 -11.07 1.48 -2.61
CA LEU A 129 -9.95 0.54 -2.46
C LEU A 129 -8.67 1.10 -3.09
N LEU A 130 -8.74 1.52 -4.35
CA LEU A 130 -7.60 2.10 -5.05
C LEU A 130 -7.16 3.41 -4.39
N GLN A 131 -8.09 4.28 -3.97
CA GLN A 131 -7.76 5.48 -3.20
C GLN A 131 -7.25 5.20 -1.77
N GLY A 132 -7.35 3.97 -1.27
CA GLY A 132 -6.92 3.56 0.08
C GLY A 132 -7.77 4.16 1.21
N LYS A 133 -9.06 4.41 0.97
CA LYS A 133 -9.97 5.14 1.87
C LYS A 133 -10.85 4.22 2.75
N PHE A 134 -10.26 3.17 3.33
CA PHE A 134 -10.97 2.30 4.29
C PHE A 134 -10.43 2.42 5.70
N SER A 135 -11.08 1.71 6.64
CA SER A 135 -10.57 1.58 8.00
C SER A 135 -9.18 0.95 8.01
N ASN A 136 -8.32 1.41 8.92
CA ASN A 136 -6.93 0.97 9.01
C ASN A 136 -6.82 -0.56 9.10
N ALA A 137 -7.75 -1.22 9.82
CA ALA A 137 -7.79 -2.68 9.96
C ALA A 137 -7.94 -3.43 8.62
N VAL A 138 -8.76 -2.95 7.68
CA VAL A 138 -8.91 -3.57 6.35
C VAL A 138 -7.61 -3.38 5.55
N MET A 139 -7.07 -2.17 5.56
CA MET A 139 -5.86 -1.82 4.81
C MET A 139 -4.63 -2.56 5.35
N GLU A 140 -4.52 -2.71 6.67
CA GLU A 140 -3.47 -3.48 7.36
C GLU A 140 -3.61 -4.98 7.09
N ARG A 141 -4.83 -5.54 7.09
CA ARG A 141 -5.09 -6.94 6.74
C ARG A 141 -4.70 -7.26 5.30
N ILE A 142 -5.03 -6.40 4.33
CA ILE A 142 -4.64 -6.58 2.92
C ILE A 142 -3.12 -6.45 2.76
N CYS A 143 -2.46 -5.54 3.48
CA CYS A 143 -1.01 -5.37 3.43
C CYS A 143 -0.21 -6.34 4.32
N GLN A 144 -0.88 -7.27 5.03
CA GLN A 144 -0.22 -8.08 6.04
C GLN A 144 0.82 -9.05 5.44
N PRO A 145 2.06 -9.09 5.95
CA PRO A 145 3.08 -10.02 5.46
C PRO A 145 2.63 -11.49 5.57
N LYS A 146 3.01 -12.32 4.59
CA LYS A 146 2.68 -13.76 4.46
C LYS A 146 1.20 -14.11 4.25
N THR A 147 0.24 -13.36 4.83
CA THR A 147 -1.19 -13.70 4.81
C THR A 147 -2.05 -12.77 3.96
N GLY A 148 -1.55 -11.58 3.61
CA GLY A 148 -2.20 -10.61 2.73
C GLY A 148 -1.65 -10.64 1.29
N LEU A 149 -1.80 -9.50 0.62
CA LEU A 149 -1.41 -9.21 -0.76
C LEU A 149 0.07 -8.84 -0.90
N PHE A 150 0.77 -8.49 0.18
CA PHE A 150 2.22 -8.23 0.12
C PHE A 150 3.06 -9.51 0.12
N PRO A 151 4.18 -9.55 -0.62
CA PRO A 151 5.04 -10.72 -0.69
C PRO A 151 5.80 -10.95 0.62
N ALA A 152 6.17 -12.20 0.89
CA ALA A 152 7.26 -12.52 1.80
C ALA A 152 8.61 -12.49 1.04
N PRO A 153 9.79 -12.39 1.69
CA PRO A 153 11.08 -12.44 0.98
C PRO A 153 11.25 -13.66 0.07
N ALA A 154 10.72 -14.82 0.46
CA ALA A 154 10.73 -16.04 -0.34
C ALA A 154 9.79 -16.01 -1.57
N ASP A 155 8.80 -15.12 -1.60
CA ASP A 155 7.93 -14.88 -2.77
C ASP A 155 8.66 -14.04 -3.84
N ILE A 156 9.84 -13.47 -3.53
CA ILE A 156 10.54 -12.48 -4.37
C ILE A 156 11.83 -13.08 -4.94
N ARG A 157 11.96 -13.08 -6.27
CA ARG A 157 13.19 -13.46 -6.99
C ARG A 157 13.83 -12.21 -7.57
N LEU A 158 15.11 -11.99 -7.32
CA LEU A 158 15.83 -10.76 -7.65
C LEU A 158 16.95 -11.05 -8.67
N ASP A 159 16.88 -10.44 -9.84
CA ASP A 159 17.96 -10.39 -10.83
C ASP A 159 18.37 -8.95 -11.14
N CYS A 160 19.67 -8.76 -11.41
CA CYS A 160 20.22 -7.50 -11.89
C CYS A 160 21.53 -7.73 -12.63
N SER A 161 21.65 -7.18 -13.84
CA SER A 161 22.82 -7.31 -14.72
C SER A 161 24.06 -6.51 -14.26
N CYS A 162 24.32 -6.40 -12.96
CA CYS A 162 25.40 -5.62 -12.38
C CYS A 162 26.40 -6.49 -11.60
N PRO A 163 27.69 -6.13 -11.53
CA PRO A 163 28.73 -6.95 -10.89
C PRO A 163 28.75 -6.83 -9.34
N ASP A 164 27.57 -6.73 -8.70
CA ASP A 164 27.40 -6.81 -7.25
C ASP A 164 26.86 -8.21 -6.96
N TRP A 165 27.64 -9.05 -6.30
CA TRP A 165 27.31 -10.46 -6.03
C TRP A 165 26.18 -10.63 -4.99
N ALA A 166 25.72 -9.54 -4.38
CA ALA A 166 24.60 -9.57 -3.45
C ALA A 166 23.26 -9.59 -4.18
N THR A 167 22.44 -10.61 -3.89
CA THR A 167 21.06 -10.81 -4.38
C THR A 167 20.22 -9.54 -4.31
N MET A 168 20.39 -8.75 -3.24
CA MET A 168 19.79 -7.42 -3.07
C MET A 168 20.85 -6.32 -3.31
N CYS A 169 21.09 -6.01 -4.58
CA CYS A 169 21.98 -4.91 -4.94
C CYS A 169 21.27 -3.53 -4.83
N LYS A 170 22.05 -2.45 -4.82
CA LYS A 170 21.52 -1.07 -4.72
C LYS A 170 20.55 -0.68 -5.86
N HIS A 171 20.63 -1.34 -7.03
CA HIS A 171 19.75 -1.05 -8.16
C HIS A 171 18.39 -1.74 -7.98
N VAL A 172 18.39 -3.01 -7.56
CA VAL A 172 17.18 -3.75 -7.18
C VAL A 172 16.41 -3.01 -6.08
N ALA A 173 17.11 -2.55 -5.03
CA ALA A 173 16.52 -1.72 -3.99
C ALA A 173 15.90 -0.42 -4.56
N ALA A 174 16.55 0.25 -5.52
CA ALA A 174 15.99 1.44 -6.16
C ALA A 174 14.72 1.15 -6.99
N VAL A 175 14.62 -0.04 -7.59
CA VAL A 175 13.44 -0.49 -8.34
C VAL A 175 12.30 -0.86 -7.38
N LEU A 176 12.58 -1.54 -6.27
CA LEU A 176 11.55 -1.86 -5.27
C LEU A 176 10.96 -0.62 -4.59
N TYR A 177 11.79 0.41 -4.31
CA TYR A 177 11.27 1.73 -3.93
C TYR A 177 10.53 2.45 -5.07
N GLY A 178 10.95 2.22 -6.31
CA GLY A 178 10.27 2.73 -7.51
C GLY A 178 8.89 2.12 -7.72
N VAL A 179 8.66 0.87 -7.32
CA VAL A 179 7.33 0.25 -7.27
C VAL A 179 6.45 0.99 -6.25
N GLY A 180 6.94 1.25 -5.03
CA GLY A 180 6.20 2.05 -4.04
C GLY A 180 5.80 3.43 -4.56
N ALA A 181 6.73 4.13 -5.24
CA ALA A 181 6.46 5.42 -5.89
C ALA A 181 5.53 5.33 -7.12
N ARG A 182 5.35 4.14 -7.72
CA ARG A 182 4.38 3.89 -8.80
C ARG A 182 2.98 3.59 -8.24
N LEU A 183 2.89 2.78 -7.18
CA LEU A 183 1.64 2.46 -6.47
C LEU A 183 0.97 3.69 -5.83
N ASP A 184 1.74 4.76 -5.61
CA ASP A 184 1.24 6.09 -5.22
C ASP A 184 0.28 6.73 -6.22
N ALA A 185 0.41 6.38 -7.52
CA ALA A 185 -0.43 6.89 -8.60
C ALA A 185 -1.22 5.79 -9.33
N GLN A 186 -0.79 4.53 -9.21
CA GLN A 186 -1.31 3.37 -9.92
C GLN A 186 -1.39 2.14 -9.00
N PRO A 187 -2.25 2.18 -7.95
CA PRO A 187 -2.40 1.11 -6.96
C PRO A 187 -2.92 -0.20 -7.56
N GLU A 188 -3.65 -0.17 -8.68
CA GLU A 188 -4.14 -1.33 -9.44
C GLU A 188 -3.01 -2.26 -9.91
N LEU A 189 -1.80 -1.72 -10.06
CA LEU A 189 -0.61 -2.49 -10.42
C LEU A 189 -0.16 -3.46 -9.31
N LEU A 190 -0.58 -3.27 -8.05
CA LEU A 190 -0.32 -4.24 -6.98
C LEU A 190 -1.08 -5.55 -7.20
N PHE A 191 -2.37 -5.44 -7.54
CA PHE A 191 -3.25 -6.59 -7.82
C PHE A 191 -2.78 -7.31 -9.08
N THR A 192 -2.47 -6.54 -10.13
CA THR A 192 -1.80 -7.03 -11.36
C THR A 192 -0.52 -7.81 -11.03
N LEU A 193 0.39 -7.22 -10.27
CA LEU A 193 1.67 -7.83 -9.89
C LEU A 193 1.51 -9.11 -9.06
N ARG A 194 0.44 -9.23 -8.28
CA ARG A 194 0.12 -10.44 -7.50
C ARG A 194 -0.80 -11.44 -8.22
N GLN A 195 -1.19 -11.15 -9.46
CA GLN A 195 -2.03 -11.98 -10.32
C GLN A 195 -3.42 -12.26 -9.72
N VAL A 196 -4.08 -11.22 -9.18
CA VAL A 196 -5.45 -11.27 -8.63
C VAL A 196 -6.27 -10.08 -9.13
N ASP A 197 -7.60 -10.21 -9.20
CA ASP A 197 -8.49 -9.10 -9.57
C ASP A 197 -9.01 -8.36 -8.33
N ALA A 198 -8.81 -7.04 -8.28
CA ALA A 198 -9.35 -6.19 -7.22
C ALA A 198 -10.90 -6.19 -7.16
N SER A 199 -11.59 -6.58 -8.23
CA SER A 199 -13.05 -6.65 -8.28
C SER A 199 -13.65 -7.72 -7.36
N ASP A 200 -12.93 -8.83 -7.08
CA ASP A 200 -13.38 -9.91 -6.18
C ASP A 200 -13.72 -9.38 -4.78
N LEU A 201 -12.90 -8.46 -4.27
CA LEU A 201 -13.03 -7.81 -2.96
C LEU A 201 -14.33 -7.01 -2.81
N VAL A 202 -14.90 -6.53 -3.92
CA VAL A 202 -16.18 -5.81 -3.96
C VAL A 202 -17.33 -6.77 -4.28
N THR A 203 -17.12 -7.70 -5.21
CA THR A 203 -18.16 -8.61 -5.71
C THR A 203 -18.66 -9.60 -4.67
N GLN A 204 -17.81 -10.05 -3.74
CA GLN A 204 -18.29 -10.90 -2.63
C GLN A 204 -19.12 -10.11 -1.61
N ALA A 205 -18.92 -8.78 -1.47
CA ALA A 205 -19.71 -7.92 -0.57
C ALA A 205 -21.16 -7.77 -1.01
N THR A 206 -21.39 -7.59 -2.31
CA THR A 206 -22.74 -7.57 -2.89
C THR A 206 -23.38 -8.95 -2.84
N GLN A 207 -22.65 -10.01 -3.20
CA GLN A 207 -23.18 -11.38 -3.16
C GLN A 207 -23.57 -11.85 -1.75
N LEU A 208 -22.80 -11.55 -0.71
CA LEU A 208 -23.22 -11.89 0.66
C LEU A 208 -24.40 -11.01 1.11
N SER A 209 -24.46 -9.73 0.74
CA SER A 209 -25.62 -8.89 1.08
C SER A 209 -26.94 -9.47 0.51
N VAL A 210 -26.90 -10.03 -0.70
CA VAL A 210 -28.04 -10.77 -1.29
C VAL A 210 -28.29 -12.10 -0.58
N LYS A 211 -27.26 -12.93 -0.40
CA LYS A 211 -27.37 -14.29 0.18
C LYS A 211 -27.76 -14.30 1.67
N THR A 212 -27.43 -13.26 2.44
CA THR A 212 -27.81 -13.13 3.85
C THR A 212 -29.30 -12.73 4.03
N GLY A 213 -30.04 -12.46 2.95
CA GLY A 213 -31.50 -12.37 2.96
C GLY A 213 -32.06 -11.23 3.83
N LYS A 214 -31.23 -10.24 4.21
CA LYS A 214 -31.56 -9.20 5.17
C LYS A 214 -32.42 -8.11 4.53
N LYS A 215 -33.67 -8.47 4.20
CA LYS A 215 -34.70 -7.57 3.67
C LYS A 215 -34.71 -6.26 4.46
N PRO A 216 -34.86 -5.09 3.80
CA PRO A 216 -35.12 -3.85 4.50
C PRO A 216 -36.33 -4.05 5.44
N ALA A 217 -36.25 -3.52 6.66
CA ALA A 217 -37.43 -3.43 7.51
C ALA A 217 -38.52 -2.66 6.73
N ARG A 218 -39.79 -3.10 6.80
CA ARG A 218 -40.85 -2.68 5.86
C ARG A 218 -40.95 -1.17 5.59
N GLY A 219 -40.65 -0.31 6.57
CA GLY A 219 -40.57 1.15 6.41
C GLY A 219 -39.32 1.70 5.69
N LYS A 220 -38.51 0.85 5.06
CA LYS A 220 -37.36 1.20 4.20
C LYS A 220 -37.40 0.54 2.82
N VAL A 221 -38.51 -0.12 2.49
CA VAL A 221 -38.83 -0.45 1.09
C VAL A 221 -39.56 0.78 0.55
N LEU A 222 -39.10 1.34 -0.57
CA LEU A 222 -39.88 2.34 -1.29
C LEU A 222 -41.05 1.64 -1.97
N ASP A 223 -42.22 2.27 -1.93
CA ASP A 223 -43.38 1.86 -2.72
C ASP A 223 -43.04 1.99 -4.21
N ASP A 224 -43.48 1.05 -5.05
CA ASP A 224 -43.17 1.05 -6.48
C ASP A 224 -43.67 2.34 -7.17
N SER A 225 -44.79 2.91 -6.68
CA SER A 225 -45.31 4.21 -7.10
C SER A 225 -44.27 5.34 -6.96
N ARG A 226 -43.43 5.27 -5.91
CA ARG A 226 -42.38 6.25 -5.62
C ARG A 226 -41.06 5.97 -6.34
N LEU A 227 -40.87 4.76 -6.87
CA LEU A 227 -39.71 4.46 -7.71
C LEU A 227 -39.88 5.07 -9.11
N ALA A 228 -41.11 5.04 -9.65
CA ALA A 228 -41.47 5.77 -10.87
C ALA A 228 -41.25 7.28 -10.72
N GLU A 229 -41.75 7.90 -9.64
CA GLU A 229 -41.58 9.34 -9.34
C GLU A 229 -40.11 9.80 -9.28
N VAL A 230 -39.20 8.94 -8.79
CA VAL A 230 -37.78 9.29 -8.57
C VAL A 230 -36.90 9.06 -9.79
N PHE A 231 -37.25 8.11 -10.66
CA PHE A 231 -36.41 7.72 -11.82
C PHE A 231 -37.02 8.05 -13.19
N GLY A 232 -38.29 8.44 -13.28
CA GLY A 232 -38.91 8.89 -14.54
C GLY A 232 -39.03 7.82 -15.62
N ILE A 233 -39.12 6.55 -15.21
CA ILE A 233 -39.29 5.39 -16.09
C ILE A 233 -40.64 4.76 -15.77
N GLU A 234 -41.58 4.85 -16.70
CA GLU A 234 -42.81 4.05 -16.64
C GLU A 234 -42.45 2.58 -16.90
N MET A 235 -42.70 1.72 -15.91
CA MET A 235 -42.71 0.28 -16.11
C MET A 235 -44.11 -0.14 -16.51
N ASP A 236 -44.29 -0.40 -17.80
CA ASP A 236 -45.56 -0.87 -18.36
C ASP A 236 -45.88 -2.29 -17.83
N VAL A 237 -46.99 -2.43 -17.11
CA VAL A 237 -47.39 -3.70 -16.47
C VAL A 237 -48.61 -4.26 -17.20
N PRO A 238 -48.49 -5.37 -17.94
CA PRO A 238 -49.64 -5.94 -18.64
C PRO A 238 -50.66 -6.51 -17.64
N GLU A 239 -51.88 -6.00 -17.67
CA GLU A 239 -52.99 -6.52 -16.86
C GLU A 239 -53.29 -7.98 -17.21
N VAL A 240 -53.49 -8.81 -16.19
CA VAL A 240 -54.05 -10.16 -16.32
C VAL A 240 -55.33 -10.24 -15.49
N LEU A 241 -56.43 -10.59 -16.15
CA LEU A 241 -57.79 -10.50 -15.62
C LEU A 241 -58.04 -11.45 -14.43
N PRO A 242 -58.91 -11.08 -13.47
CA PRO A 242 -59.23 -11.91 -12.30
C PRO A 242 -60.24 -13.02 -12.65
N ASP A 243 -59.89 -14.27 -12.37
CA ASP A 243 -60.79 -15.42 -12.53
C ASP A 243 -61.76 -15.58 -11.33
N THR A 244 -62.82 -16.36 -11.52
CA THR A 244 -64.04 -16.35 -10.69
C THR A 244 -64.33 -17.68 -9.98
N LYS A 245 -65.30 -17.66 -9.05
CA LYS A 245 -65.81 -18.77 -8.20
C LYS A 245 -64.97 -18.99 -6.92
N LYS A 246 -65.52 -19.38 -5.76
CA LYS A 246 -66.91 -19.76 -5.38
C LYS A 246 -67.16 -19.45 -3.88
N LYS A 247 -68.43 -19.38 -3.45
CA LYS A 247 -68.86 -19.21 -2.04
C LYS A 247 -69.31 -20.57 -1.43
N PRO A 248 -69.18 -20.78 -0.11
CA PRO A 248 -70.32 -20.64 0.84
C PRO A 248 -69.98 -19.65 1.98
N ALA A 249 -70.88 -18.95 2.70
CA ALA A 249 -72.03 -19.35 3.53
C ALA A 249 -71.63 -20.15 4.81
N THR A 250 -72.08 -19.85 6.04
CA THR A 250 -72.85 -18.70 6.60
C THR A 250 -72.80 -18.75 8.14
N ARG A 251 -72.64 -17.61 8.84
CA ARG A 251 -73.23 -17.40 10.20
C ARG A 251 -73.36 -15.90 10.53
N ARG A 252 -74.48 -15.50 11.15
CA ARG A 252 -74.72 -14.13 11.66
C ARG A 252 -74.84 -14.18 13.19
N THR A 253 -74.23 -13.23 13.89
CA THR A 253 -74.69 -12.69 15.18
C THR A 253 -74.28 -11.21 15.26
N LYS A 254 -75.15 -10.40 15.89
CA LYS A 254 -75.00 -8.97 16.22
C LYS A 254 -75.60 -8.78 17.66
N PRO A 255 -75.70 -7.57 18.25
CA PRO A 255 -74.58 -6.70 18.65
C PRO A 255 -74.76 -6.12 20.09
N ALA A 256 -73.68 -5.70 20.74
CA ALA A 256 -73.69 -4.83 21.94
C ALA A 256 -72.26 -4.29 22.18
N THR A 257 -72.00 -3.11 22.76
CA THR A 257 -72.81 -1.88 23.03
C THR A 257 -71.82 -0.69 23.08
N ALA A 258 -72.30 0.56 23.08
CA ALA A 258 -71.43 1.75 23.10
C ALA A 258 -71.11 2.25 24.52
N ALA A 259 -69.90 2.80 24.75
CA ALA A 259 -69.67 3.85 25.75
C ALA A 259 -68.31 4.60 25.58
N LEU A 260 -68.40 5.86 25.17
CA LEU A 260 -67.60 7.04 25.55
C LEU A 260 -66.42 6.90 26.56
N LYS A 261 -65.25 7.46 26.23
CA LYS A 261 -64.74 8.74 26.83
C LYS A 261 -63.37 9.20 26.27
N LYS A 262 -63.24 10.53 26.09
CA LYS A 262 -62.00 11.34 26.12
C LYS A 262 -62.22 12.47 27.17
N PRO A 263 -61.27 13.39 27.40
CA PRO A 263 -60.01 13.21 28.12
C PRO A 263 -59.96 14.09 29.40
N ALA A 264 -58.88 14.04 30.19
CA ALA A 264 -58.66 14.95 31.33
C ALA A 264 -57.20 15.45 31.42
N ARG A 265 -56.99 16.60 32.07
CA ARG A 265 -55.74 17.39 32.04
C ARG A 265 -55.44 18.04 33.40
N ALA A 266 -54.33 17.66 34.03
CA ALA A 266 -53.61 18.45 35.04
C ALA A 266 -52.12 18.04 35.02
N SER A 267 -51.09 18.90 34.97
CA SER A 267 -50.81 20.22 35.57
C SER A 267 -50.08 20.12 36.92
N ALA A 268 -48.74 20.14 36.88
CA ALA A 268 -47.89 20.55 38.00
C ALA A 268 -46.65 21.30 37.48
N LYS A 269 -46.28 22.40 38.14
CA LYS A 269 -45.05 23.18 37.86
C LYS A 269 -44.20 23.23 39.13
N LYS A 270 -42.88 23.27 39.00
CA LYS A 270 -42.02 24.05 39.92
C LYS A 270 -40.78 24.55 39.20
N LYS A 271 -40.36 25.77 39.53
CA LYS A 271 -39.11 26.41 39.07
C LYS A 271 -38.02 26.16 40.10
N VAL A 272 -36.76 26.14 39.66
CA VAL A 272 -35.65 26.76 40.40
C VAL A 272 -34.88 27.66 39.42
N VAL A 273 -34.35 28.78 39.89
CA VAL A 273 -33.60 29.76 39.10
C VAL A 273 -32.28 30.02 39.80
N VAL A 274 -31.16 29.89 39.09
CA VAL A 274 -29.88 30.52 39.45
C VAL A 274 -29.20 30.99 38.15
N ALA A 275 -28.68 32.21 38.15
CA ALA A 275 -27.81 32.74 37.09
C ALA A 275 -26.35 32.76 37.61
N THR A 276 -25.30 32.86 36.79
CA THR A 276 -24.88 34.15 36.24
C THR A 276 -23.62 34.04 35.35
N LYS A 277 -23.39 35.12 34.56
CA LYS A 277 -22.08 35.68 34.15
C LYS A 277 -21.09 34.81 33.33
N LYS A 278 -21.20 35.00 32.01
CA LYS A 278 -20.11 35.48 31.12
C LYS A 278 -18.81 35.91 31.84
N LYS A 279 -17.66 35.47 31.32
CA LYS A 279 -16.59 36.37 30.84
C LYS A 279 -15.82 35.73 29.66
N ASN A 280 -15.04 36.53 28.95
CA ASN A 280 -14.47 36.21 27.62
C ASN A 280 -13.04 36.76 27.50
N SER A 281 -12.36 36.46 26.38
CA SER A 281 -10.95 36.77 26.03
C SER A 281 -9.91 35.88 26.75
N ARG A 282 -8.69 35.67 26.23
CA ARG A 282 -7.95 36.44 25.20
C ARG A 282 -6.88 35.55 24.51
N PRO A 283 -6.70 35.57 23.18
CA PRO A 283 -5.49 35.03 22.55
C PRO A 283 -4.31 36.02 22.69
N ARG A 284 -3.07 35.51 22.78
CA ARG A 284 -1.84 36.33 22.87
C ARG A 284 -1.08 36.28 21.54
N LYS A 285 -0.71 37.46 21.02
CA LYS A 285 0.10 37.60 19.80
C LYS A 285 1.60 37.33 20.05
N GLU A 286 2.29 37.01 18.97
CA GLU A 286 3.75 37.00 18.84
C GLU A 286 4.34 38.42 18.82
N GLY A 287 5.66 38.52 19.01
CA GLY A 287 6.46 39.69 18.61
C GLY A 287 7.61 40.03 19.55
N MET A 288 8.86 39.84 19.10
CA MET A 288 9.96 40.84 19.10
C MET A 288 11.19 40.30 18.33
N GLN A 289 12.15 41.17 17.99
CA GLN A 289 13.43 40.83 17.33
C GLN A 289 14.64 41.30 18.16
N LEU A 290 15.85 41.05 17.64
CA LEU A 290 17.18 41.53 18.08
C LEU A 290 17.81 40.74 19.26
N GLY A 291 19.10 40.34 19.24
CA GLY A 291 20.10 40.44 18.17
C GLY A 291 21.50 39.89 18.57
N VAL A 292 22.53 40.25 17.78
CA VAL A 292 24.00 40.16 18.06
C VAL A 292 24.73 38.80 17.92
N ALA A 293 25.47 38.70 16.80
CA ALA A 293 26.88 38.26 16.57
C ALA A 293 27.52 36.97 17.21
N PRO A 294 28.58 36.39 16.60
CA PRO A 294 29.09 35.03 16.92
C PRO A 294 30.46 34.97 17.63
N ALA A 295 30.84 33.78 18.10
CA ALA A 295 32.19 33.45 18.58
C ALA A 295 32.84 32.29 17.78
N THR A 296 34.16 32.36 17.60
CA THR A 296 34.98 31.41 16.81
C THR A 296 35.87 30.53 17.69
N GLY A 297 36.13 29.27 17.30
CA GLY A 297 37.13 28.43 17.98
C GLY A 297 37.52 27.15 17.22
N ARG A 298 38.79 27.04 16.83
CA ARG A 298 39.43 25.83 16.25
C ARG A 298 40.56 25.35 17.17
N LYS A 299 40.88 24.05 17.05
CA LYS A 299 42.12 23.28 17.42
C LYS A 299 41.76 22.11 18.37
N SER A 300 42.15 20.84 18.18
CA SER A 300 43.49 20.21 17.93
C SER A 300 44.45 20.44 19.12
N VAL A 301 45.16 19.49 19.70
CA VAL A 301 45.50 18.09 19.37
C VAL A 301 45.59 17.28 20.72
N ASN A 302 46.05 16.03 20.89
CA ASN A 302 46.92 15.18 20.06
C ASN A 302 46.68 13.66 20.19
N SER A 303 47.38 12.93 19.32
CA SER A 303 47.65 11.50 19.22
C SER A 303 48.46 10.86 20.36
N ALA A 304 48.22 9.56 20.65
CA ALA A 304 49.15 8.69 21.39
C ALA A 304 49.17 7.23 20.86
N THR A 305 50.15 6.96 19.99
CA THR A 305 50.87 5.69 19.77
C THR A 305 50.35 4.37 20.37
N GLY A 306 49.99 3.41 19.52
CA GLY A 306 50.04 1.96 19.80
C GLY A 306 51.06 1.26 18.90
N LYS A 307 52.16 0.74 19.45
CA LYS A 307 53.21 0.05 18.67
C LYS A 307 52.80 -1.38 18.29
N ARG A 308 53.18 -1.80 17.10
CA ARG A 308 53.02 -3.17 16.58
C ARG A 308 54.35 -3.94 16.74
N ALA A 309 54.31 -5.06 17.46
CA ALA A 309 55.37 -6.08 17.46
C ALA A 309 54.90 -7.33 16.67
N SER A 310 55.81 -8.25 16.34
CA SER A 310 55.53 -9.39 15.45
C SER A 310 56.54 -10.52 15.61
N ARG A 311 56.20 -11.72 15.09
CA ARG A 311 57.08 -12.89 14.87
C ARG A 311 57.48 -13.62 16.17
N HIS A 312 57.81 -14.91 16.18
CA HIS A 312 57.79 -15.97 15.13
C HIS A 312 57.67 -17.34 15.83
N SER A 313 57.12 -18.34 15.14
CA SER A 313 57.45 -19.76 15.36
C SER A 313 57.23 -20.55 14.06
N THR A 314 57.98 -21.65 13.89
CA THR A 314 58.18 -22.34 12.61
C THR A 314 57.39 -23.65 12.47
N PRO A 315 57.10 -24.12 11.24
CA PRO A 315 56.41 -25.39 11.01
C PRO A 315 57.34 -26.61 11.13
N ILE A 316 56.76 -27.80 11.32
CA ILE A 316 57.46 -29.10 11.33
C ILE A 316 57.03 -29.92 10.10
N THR A 317 57.99 -30.65 9.54
CA THR A 317 57.92 -31.43 8.28
C THR A 317 57.08 -32.72 8.42
N PRO A 318 56.33 -33.17 7.39
CA PRO A 318 55.40 -34.30 7.51
C PRO A 318 56.02 -35.69 7.32
N ALA A 319 55.33 -36.72 7.84
CA ALA A 319 55.66 -38.14 7.65
C ALA A 319 54.54 -38.89 6.89
N GLN A 320 54.91 -39.97 6.21
CA GLN A 320 54.10 -40.68 5.21
C GLN A 320 53.10 -41.67 5.83
N THR A 321 52.01 -41.99 5.11
CA THR A 321 51.40 -43.34 5.17
C THR A 321 50.89 -43.75 3.77
N LYS A 322 51.03 -45.03 3.43
CA LYS A 322 50.94 -45.53 2.05
C LYS A 322 49.51 -45.90 1.64
N ARG A 323 49.11 -45.54 0.41
CA ARG A 323 48.02 -46.24 -0.30
C ARG A 323 48.48 -47.65 -0.70
N LYS A 324 47.64 -48.67 -0.48
CA LYS A 324 47.63 -49.90 -1.30
C LYS A 324 46.40 -49.86 -2.21
N LYS A 325 46.58 -50.20 -3.49
CA LYS A 325 45.49 -50.60 -4.40
C LYS A 325 45.32 -52.12 -4.31
N ALA A 326 44.10 -52.62 -4.44
CA ALA A 326 43.79 -53.92 -5.04
C ALA A 326 42.29 -54.06 -5.32
N GLN A 327 41.89 -53.90 -6.59
CA GLN A 327 40.89 -54.69 -7.33
C GLN A 327 40.55 -53.98 -8.65
N THR A 328 40.41 -54.79 -9.72
CA THR A 328 40.06 -54.43 -11.11
C THR A 328 40.70 -53.14 -11.64
#